data_AF-A0A4B9HTC5-F1
#
_entry.id   AF-A0A4B9HTC5-F1
#
_cell.length_a   1.000
_cell.length_b   1.000
_cell.length_c   1.000
_cell.angle_alpha   90.00
_cell.angle_beta   90.00
_cell.angle_gamma   90.00
#
_symmetry.space_group_name_H-M   'P 1'
#
loop_
_entity.id
_entity.type
_entity.pdbx_description
1 polymer ?
#
loop_
_entity_poly.entity_id
_entity_poly.type
_entity_poly.pdbx_seq_one_letter_code
_entity_poly.pdbx_strand_id
1 'polypeptide(L)'
;MKKLQWLTNRLFATSILLITTLFIIPPTFAIADGSKVSFYEYIYGAPFRWLTVISTTDKKGAFTEMFFSGNEGITIQWPNLMINFLLIFLAITIIFSLAKKLYDKKNVKKDNP
;
A
#
# COMPACT_ATOMS: atom_id res chain seq x y z
N MET A 1 18.89 -4.80 21.24
CA MET A 1 18.93 -3.60 20.37
C MET A 1 18.94 -3.94 18.88
N LYS A 2 19.92 -4.68 18.33
CA LYS A 2 19.99 -4.99 16.88
C LYS A 2 18.72 -5.65 16.28
N LYS A 3 18.09 -6.59 17.01
CA LYS A 3 16.83 -7.24 16.58
C LYS A 3 15.64 -6.29 16.52
N LEU A 4 15.55 -5.36 17.48
CA LEU A 4 14.48 -4.36 17.54
C LEU A 4 14.62 -3.37 16.39
N GLN A 5 15.82 -2.83 16.16
CA GLN A 5 16.09 -1.93 15.04
C GLN A 5 15.76 -2.58 13.69
N TRP A 6 16.13 -3.85 13.52
CA TRP A 6 15.78 -4.62 12.32
C TRP A 6 14.27 -4.73 12.11
N LEU A 7 13.50 -4.99 13.18
CA LEU A 7 12.05 -5.10 13.10
C LEU A 7 11.42 -3.73 12.80
N THR A 8 11.85 -2.68 13.50
CA THR A 8 11.40 -1.30 13.29
C THR A 8 11.61 -0.86 11.85
N ASN A 9 12.79 -1.12 11.27
CA ASN A 9 13.08 -0.74 9.88
C ASN A 9 12.15 -1.44 8.88
N ARG A 10 11.85 -2.72 9.11
CA ARG A 10 10.95 -3.49 8.24
C ARG A 10 9.52 -3.02 8.36
N LEU A 11 9.05 -2.77 9.59
CA LEU A 11 7.71 -2.22 9.82
C LEU A 11 7.58 -0.85 9.16
N PHE A 12 8.56 0.03 9.34
CA PHE A 12 8.59 1.36 8.71
C PHE A 12 8.54 1.28 7.19
N ALA A 13 9.40 0.47 6.58
CA ALA A 13 9.41 0.26 5.13
C ALA A 13 8.08 -0.32 4.63
N THR A 14 7.47 -1.24 5.39
CA THR A 14 6.16 -1.82 5.08
C THR A 14 5.07 -0.75 5.08
N SER A 15 5.01 0.07 6.13
CA SER A 15 4.04 1.16 6.24
C SER A 15 4.16 2.16 5.09
N ILE A 16 5.38 2.60 4.76
CA ILE A 16 5.60 3.51 3.63
C ILE A 16 5.13 2.87 2.33
N LEU A 17 5.54 1.63 2.06
CA LEU A 17 5.21 0.98 0.80
C LEU A 17 3.69 0.74 0.67
N LEU A 18 3.03 0.34 1.75
CA LEU A 18 1.58 0.16 1.79
C LEU A 18 0.84 1.45 1.44
N ILE A 19 1.21 2.59 2.06
CA ILE A 19 0.58 3.89 1.75
C ILE A 19 0.93 4.34 0.33
N THR A 20 2.16 4.10 -0.13
CA THR A 20 2.59 4.46 -1.49
C THR A 20 1.73 3.79 -2.56
N THR A 21 1.19 2.59 -2.30
CA THR A 21 0.27 1.91 -3.25
C THR A 21 -0.97 2.73 -3.59
N LEU A 22 -1.44 3.61 -2.69
CA LEU A 22 -2.61 4.46 -2.93
C LEU A 22 -2.38 5.49 -4.04
N PHE A 23 -1.13 5.90 -4.26
CA PHE A 23 -0.76 6.95 -5.21
C PHE A 23 -0.32 6.40 -6.56
N ILE A 24 0.36 5.25 -6.55
CA ILE A 24 0.94 4.67 -7.77
C ILE A 24 -0.07 3.83 -8.53
N ILE A 25 -0.92 3.09 -7.82
CA ILE A 25 -1.81 2.12 -8.46
C ILE A 25 -3.15 2.79 -8.71
N PRO A 26 -3.62 2.85 -9.97
CA PRO A 26 -4.86 3.52 -10.30
C PRO A 26 -6.03 2.88 -9.55
N PRO A 27 -7.06 3.68 -9.16
CA PRO A 27 -8.23 3.14 -8.51
C PRO A 27 -9.06 2.27 -9.46
N THR A 28 -9.85 1.38 -8.88
CA THR A 28 -11.02 0.79 -9.54
C THR A 28 -12.26 1.61 -9.21
N PHE A 29 -13.18 1.71 -10.16
CA PHE A 29 -14.37 2.54 -10.06
C PHE A 29 -15.63 1.67 -9.98
N ALA A 30 -16.54 2.03 -9.09
CA ALA A 30 -17.91 1.50 -9.08
C ALA A 30 -18.91 2.67 -8.96
N ILE A 31 -20.09 2.49 -9.53
CA ILE A 31 -21.17 3.47 -9.46
C ILE A 31 -22.31 2.83 -8.68
N ALA A 32 -22.71 3.47 -7.59
CA ALA A 32 -23.89 3.10 -6.83
C ALA A 32 -25.02 4.08 -7.20
N ASP A 33 -25.98 3.62 -7.99
CA ASP A 33 -27.10 4.44 -8.43
C ASP A 33 -28.15 4.53 -7.32
N GLY A 34 -28.16 5.65 -6.61
CA GLY A 34 -29.14 5.93 -5.56
C GLY A 34 -30.43 6.51 -6.14
N SER A 35 -31.55 6.34 -5.43
CA SER A 35 -32.87 6.85 -5.86
C SER A 35 -32.98 8.38 -5.98
N LYS A 36 -31.97 9.13 -5.51
CA LYS A 36 -31.93 10.60 -5.52
C LYS A 36 -30.63 11.21 -6.05
N VAL A 37 -29.50 10.50 -5.94
CA VAL A 37 -28.16 10.93 -6.39
C VAL A 37 -27.33 9.69 -6.72
N SER A 38 -26.54 9.73 -7.79
CA SER A 38 -25.56 8.69 -8.11
C SER A 38 -24.28 8.91 -7.27
N PHE A 39 -23.80 7.85 -6.61
CA PHE A 39 -22.55 7.87 -5.87
C PHE A 39 -21.45 7.15 -6.66
N TYR A 40 -20.26 7.72 -6.65
CA TYR A 40 -19.06 7.18 -7.26
C TYR A 40 -18.14 6.65 -6.17
N GLU A 41 -17.78 5.36 -6.28
CA GLU A 41 -16.88 4.67 -5.38
C GLU A 41 -15.52 4.48 -6.04
N TYR A 42 -14.50 5.08 -5.43
CA TYR A 42 -13.11 5.00 -5.87
C TYR A 42 -12.37 4.08 -4.92
N ILE A 43 -11.97 2.92 -5.44
CA ILE A 43 -11.45 1.82 -4.66
C ILE A 43 -9.93 1.73 -4.89
N TYR A 44 -9.17 2.05 -3.85
CA TYR A 44 -7.71 2.18 -3.84
C TYR A 44 -7.01 1.07 -3.05
N GLY A 45 -5.68 1.07 -3.18
CA GLY A 45 -4.77 0.20 -2.44
C GLY A 45 -4.43 -1.07 -3.22
N ALA A 46 -3.35 -1.72 -2.81
CA ALA A 46 -2.89 -2.97 -3.40
C ALA A 46 -2.05 -3.79 -2.39
N PRO A 47 -1.80 -5.08 -2.64
CA PRO A 47 -2.32 -5.91 -3.75
C PRO A 47 -3.84 -6.11 -3.75
N PHE A 48 -4.46 -6.19 -2.59
CA PHE A 48 -5.92 -6.21 -2.45
C PHE A 48 -6.43 -4.78 -2.24
N ARG A 49 -7.57 -4.44 -2.83
CA ARG A 49 -8.20 -3.15 -2.58
C ARG A 49 -8.65 -3.05 -1.13
N TRP A 50 -8.38 -1.93 -0.46
CA TRP A 50 -8.64 -1.81 0.98
C TRP A 50 -9.19 -0.45 1.42
N LEU A 51 -9.15 0.56 0.56
CA LEU A 51 -9.65 1.90 0.84
C LEU A 51 -10.66 2.31 -0.22
N THR A 52 -11.91 2.58 0.18
CA THR A 52 -12.93 3.14 -0.70
C THR A 52 -13.18 4.59 -0.33
N VAL A 53 -13.13 5.47 -1.32
CA VAL A 53 -13.51 6.88 -1.21
C VAL A 53 -14.79 7.10 -1.99
N ILE A 54 -15.80 7.66 -1.33
CA ILE A 54 -17.13 7.91 -1.90
C ILE A 54 -17.20 9.38 -2.31
N SER A 55 -17.73 9.65 -3.51
CA SER A 55 -17.96 11.00 -4.03
C SER A 55 -19.31 11.07 -4.75
N THR A 56 -19.98 12.22 -4.73
CA THR A 56 -21.17 12.48 -5.56
C THR A 56 -20.80 13.10 -6.91
N THR A 57 -19.52 13.38 -7.14
CA THR A 57 -19.02 13.95 -8.40
C THR A 57 -18.19 12.94 -9.17
N ASP A 58 -18.45 12.80 -10.48
CA ASP A 58 -17.60 12.03 -11.41
C ASP A 58 -16.31 12.78 -11.73
N LYS A 59 -15.49 13.02 -10.71
CA LYS A 59 -14.15 13.56 -10.93
C LYS A 59 -13.22 12.39 -11.16
N LYS A 60 -12.73 12.22 -12.39
CA LYS A 60 -11.66 11.25 -12.70
C LYS A 60 -10.29 11.73 -12.17
N GLY A 61 -10.24 12.13 -10.90
CA GLY A 61 -9.09 12.72 -10.23
C GLY A 61 -8.18 11.67 -9.60
N ALA A 62 -6.91 12.04 -9.38
CA ALA A 62 -5.96 11.24 -8.64
C ALA A 62 -6.39 11.04 -7.16
N PHE A 63 -5.81 10.05 -6.47
CA PHE A 63 -6.11 9.75 -5.06
C PHE A 63 -6.14 11.00 -4.17
N THR A 64 -5.20 11.93 -4.34
CA THR A 64 -5.13 13.16 -3.56
C THR A 64 -6.38 14.03 -3.69
N GLU A 65 -6.89 14.21 -4.90
CA GLU A 65 -8.07 15.03 -5.14
C GLU A 65 -9.29 14.39 -4.50
N MET A 66 -9.48 13.10 -4.77
CA MET A 66 -10.62 12.34 -4.26
C MET A 66 -10.59 12.24 -2.73
N PHE A 67 -9.43 11.93 -2.14
CA PHE A 67 -9.30 11.74 -0.70
C PHE A 67 -9.35 13.04 0.10
N PHE A 68 -8.77 14.15 -0.38
CA PHE A 68 -8.70 15.38 0.43
C PHE A 68 -9.80 16.40 0.12
N SER A 69 -10.36 16.41 -1.08
CA SER A 69 -11.26 17.49 -1.52
C SER A 69 -12.59 17.02 -2.10
N GLY A 70 -12.66 15.78 -2.60
CA GLY A 70 -13.84 15.23 -3.24
C GLY A 70 -14.53 14.11 -2.47
N ASN A 71 -14.16 13.86 -1.21
CA ASN A 71 -14.73 12.76 -0.43
C ASN A 71 -15.97 13.22 0.33
N GLU A 72 -17.03 12.42 0.23
CA GLU A 72 -18.20 12.48 1.12
C GLU A 72 -18.19 11.35 2.16
N GLY A 73 -17.29 10.38 1.98
CA GLY A 73 -17.13 9.27 2.90
C GLY A 73 -15.91 8.44 2.56
N ILE A 74 -15.38 7.76 3.59
CA ILE A 74 -14.25 6.84 3.47
C ILE A 74 -14.61 5.55 4.17
N THR A 75 -14.40 4.42 3.49
CA THR A 75 -14.56 3.08 4.07
C THR A 75 -13.24 2.32 3.97
N ILE A 76 -12.85 1.67 5.08
CA ILE A 76 -11.65 0.84 5.15
C ILE A 76 -12.07 -0.62 5.27
N GLN A 77 -11.61 -1.46 4.33
CA GLN A 77 -11.76 -2.90 4.41
C GLN A 77 -10.61 -3.46 5.26
N TRP A 78 -10.79 -3.45 6.58
CA TRP A 78 -9.78 -3.87 7.56
C TRP A 78 -9.13 -5.22 7.27
N PRO A 79 -9.87 -6.29 6.88
CA PRO A 79 -9.25 -7.56 6.54
C PRO A 79 -8.25 -7.43 5.39
N ASN A 80 -8.62 -6.73 4.32
CA ASN A 80 -7.74 -6.53 3.16
C ASN A 80 -6.54 -5.67 3.54
N LEU A 81 -6.72 -4.61 4.34
CA LEU A 81 -5.63 -3.79 4.83
C LEU A 81 -4.60 -4.62 5.62
N MET A 82 -5.06 -5.48 6.54
CA MET A 82 -4.18 -6.35 7.34
C MET A 82 -3.45 -7.37 6.47
N ILE A 83 -4.15 -8.01 5.53
CA ILE A 83 -3.54 -8.97 4.60
C ILE A 83 -2.48 -8.28 3.74
N ASN A 84 -2.76 -7.10 3.20
CA ASN A 84 -1.79 -6.33 2.42
C ASN A 84 -0.56 -5.98 3.24
N PHE A 85 -0.74 -5.52 4.48
CA PHE A 85 0.37 -5.23 5.38
C PHE A 85 1.26 -6.46 5.59
N LEU A 86 0.66 -7.62 5.87
CA LEU A 86 1.39 -8.87 6.07
C LEU A 86 2.15 -9.33 4.81
N LEU A 87 1.52 -9.25 3.64
CA LEU A 87 2.14 -9.62 2.38
C LEU A 87 3.32 -8.72 2.04
N ILE A 88 3.15 -7.41 2.19
CA ILE A 88 4.23 -6.44 1.95
C ILE A 88 5.36 -6.65 2.96
N PHE A 89 5.04 -6.87 4.23
CA PHE A 89 6.05 -7.14 5.26
C PHE A 89 6.85 -8.40 4.95
N LEU A 90 6.20 -9.46 4.48
CA LEU A 90 6.85 -10.69 4.05
C LEU A 90 7.75 -10.45 2.83
N ALA A 91 7.28 -9.74 1.82
CA ALA A 91 8.05 -9.40 0.63
C ALA A 91 9.32 -8.60 1.00
N ILE A 92 9.18 -7.55 1.81
CA ILE A 92 10.30 -6.76 2.34
C ILE A 92 11.26 -7.65 3.13
N THR A 93 10.73 -8.52 3.98
CA THR A 93 11.53 -9.46 4.75
C THR A 93 12.40 -10.36 3.86
N ILE A 94 11.83 -10.90 2.78
CA ILE A 94 12.53 -11.74 1.81
C ILE A 94 13.59 -10.91 1.07
N ILE A 95 13.22 -9.75 0.53
CA ILE A 95 14.14 -8.86 -0.22
C ILE A 95 15.35 -8.47 0.63
N PHE A 96 15.13 -8.03 1.87
CA PHE A 96 16.24 -7.66 2.76
C PHE A 96 17.16 -8.86 3.07
N SER A 97 16.58 -10.05 3.22
CA SER A 97 17.36 -11.27 3.50
C SER A 97 18.18 -11.71 2.28
N LEU A 98 17.62 -11.61 1.07
CA LEU A 98 18.33 -11.85 -0.19
C LEU A 98 19.43 -10.82 -0.41
N ALA A 99 19.14 -9.54 -0.21
CA ALA A 99 20.11 -8.45 -0.33
C ALA A 99 21.30 -8.64 0.61
N LYS A 100 21.03 -9.02 1.87
CA LYS A 100 22.07 -9.35 2.84
C LYS A 100 22.93 -10.53 2.35
N LYS A 101 22.30 -11.63 1.90
CA LYS A 101 23.01 -12.82 1.41
C LYS A 101 23.91 -12.50 0.21
N LEU A 102 23.45 -11.64 -0.71
CA LEU A 102 24.23 -11.20 -1.87
C LEU A 102 25.40 -10.32 -1.46
N TYR A 103 25.18 -9.41 -0.50
CA TYR A 103 26.24 -8.56 0.06
C TYR A 103 27.32 -9.40 0.74
N ASP A 104 26.95 -10.34 1.60
CA ASP A 104 27.90 -11.20 2.31
C ASP A 104 28.72 -12.06 1.33
N LYS A 105 28.07 -12.65 0.31
CA LYS A 105 28.75 -13.43 -0.74
C LYS A 105 29.77 -12.61 -1.53
N LYS A 106 29.47 -11.32 -1.80
CA LYS A 106 30.39 -10.42 -2.53
C LYS A 106 31.63 -10.09 -1.70
N ASN A 107 31.48 -9.90 -0.38
CA ASN A 107 32.62 -9.58 0.50
C ASN A 107 33.52 -10.79 0.72
N VAL A 108 32.96 -12.00 0.93
CA VAL A 108 33.77 -13.23 1.03
C VAL A 108 34.61 -13.48 -0.22
N LYS A 109 34.09 -13.19 -1.41
CA LYS A 109 34.85 -13.31 -2.68
C LYS A 109 35.93 -12.22 -2.84
N LYS A 110 35.79 -11.09 -2.15
CA LYS A 110 36.79 -9.99 -2.19
C LYS A 110 37.98 -10.27 -1.27
N ASP A 111 37.75 -10.97 -0.17
CA ASP A 111 38.76 -11.28 0.84
C ASP A 111 39.52 -12.59 0.58
N ASN A 112 39.07 -13.40 -0.40
CA ASN A 112 39.73 -14.62 -0.86
C ASN A 112 39.84 -14.59 -2.42
N PRO A 113 40.79 -13.82 -2.97
CA PRO A 113 40.92 -13.60 -4.42
C PRO A 113 41.31 -14.86 -5.20
#